data_AF-A0A1S3DSA0-F1
#
_entry.id   AF-A0A1S3DSA0-F1
#
_cell.length_a   1.000
_cell.length_b   1.000
_cell.length_c   1.000
_cell.angle_alpha   90.00
_cell.angle_beta   90.00
_cell.angle_gamma   90.00
#
_symmetry.space_group_name_H-M   'P 1'
#
loop_
_entity.id
_entity.type
_entity.pdbx_description
1 polymer ?
#
loop_
_entity_poly.entity_id
_entity_poly.type
_entity_poly.pdbx_seq_one_letter_code
_entity_poly.pdbx_strand_id
1 'polypeptide(L)'
;TLISGHIIDEYLRKKIELSDQAAHLLFSANRWEREPTLTKLIEQGITLICDRYSFSGVAFSAAKEGMDISWCFQPEKGLPKPD
;
A
#
# COMPACT_ATOMS: atom_id res chain seq x y z
N THR A 1 3.99 -14.33 -5.22
CA THR A 1 3.40 -13.22 -4.43
C THR A 1 4.47 -12.59 -3.60
N LEU A 2 4.46 -11.27 -3.42
CA LEU A 2 5.40 -10.57 -2.53
C LEU A 2 5.21 -11.04 -1.07
N ILE A 3 6.24 -10.91 -0.23
CA ILE A 3 6.20 -11.38 1.16
C ILE A 3 5.09 -10.64 1.92
N SER A 4 5.04 -9.31 1.81
CA SER A 4 3.95 -8.50 2.36
C SER A 4 2.58 -8.92 1.83
N GLY A 5 2.50 -9.25 0.54
CA GLY A 5 1.25 -9.65 -0.11
C GLY A 5 0.66 -10.94 0.48
N HIS A 6 1.51 -11.91 0.84
CA HIS A 6 1.06 -13.12 1.52
C HIS A 6 0.49 -12.80 2.90
N ILE A 7 1.17 -11.97 3.69
CA ILE A 7 0.71 -11.61 5.05
C ILE A 7 -0.59 -10.80 4.99
N ILE A 8 -0.70 -9.86 4.06
CA ILE A 8 -1.93 -9.08 3.81
C ILE A 8 -3.11 -10.01 3.51
N ASP A 9 -2.91 -11.00 2.65
CA ASP A 9 -3.96 -11.94 2.26
C ASP A 9 -4.43 -12.79 3.46
N GLU A 10 -3.51 -13.28 4.28
CA GLU A 10 -3.84 -14.01 5.51
C GLU A 10 -4.58 -13.12 6.53
N TYR A 11 -4.21 -11.85 6.65
CA TYR A 11 -4.91 -10.87 7.49
C TYR A 11 -6.34 -10.59 6.98
N LEU A 12 -6.52 -10.36 5.67
CA LEU A 12 -7.83 -10.11 5.07
C LEU A 12 -8.77 -11.32 5.21
N ARG A 13 -8.20 -12.53 5.17
CA ARG A 13 -8.92 -13.79 5.41
C ARG A 13 -9.13 -14.10 6.89
N LYS A 14 -8.72 -13.21 7.80
CA LYS A 14 -8.84 -13.36 9.25
C LYS A 14 -8.14 -14.62 9.80
N LYS A 15 -7.08 -15.07 9.13
CA LYS A 15 -6.28 -16.21 9.58
C LYS A 15 -5.19 -15.81 10.57
N ILE A 16 -4.79 -14.53 10.54
CA ILE A 16 -3.89 -13.92 11.51
C ILE A 16 -4.50 -12.63 12.05
N GLU A 17 -4.12 -12.27 13.27
CA GLU A 17 -4.47 -10.99 13.88
C GLU A 17 -3.29 -10.02 13.76
N LEU A 18 -3.59 -8.78 13.37
CA LEU A 18 -2.64 -7.67 13.33
C LEU A 18 -3.35 -6.43 13.85
N SER A 19 -2.59 -5.52 14.48
CA SER A 19 -3.10 -4.17 14.73
C SER A 19 -3.36 -3.45 13.42
N ASP A 20 -4.29 -2.49 13.44
CA ASP A 20 -4.63 -1.73 12.24
C ASP A 20 -3.44 -0.94 11.68
N GLN A 21 -2.56 -0.45 12.56
CA GLN A 21 -1.31 0.22 12.18
C GLN A 21 -0.35 -0.75 11.48
N ALA A 22 -0.19 -1.97 12.00
CA ALA A 22 0.69 -2.97 11.38
C ALA A 22 0.15 -3.40 10.01
N ALA A 23 -1.16 -3.63 9.91
CA ALA A 23 -1.81 -3.93 8.63
C ALA A 23 -1.65 -2.77 7.62
N HIS A 24 -1.84 -1.52 8.06
CA HIS A 24 -1.64 -0.34 7.21
C HIS A 24 -0.22 -0.25 6.67
N LEU A 25 0.79 -0.42 7.53
CA LEU A 25 2.20 -0.38 7.13
C LEU A 25 2.55 -1.52 6.17
N LEU A 26 1.97 -2.72 6.33
CA LEU A 26 2.15 -3.82 5.37
C LEU A 26 1.59 -3.48 4.00
N PHE A 27 0.41 -2.86 3.91
CA PHE A 27 -0.14 -2.39 2.64
C PHE A 27 0.77 -1.36 1.96
N SER A 28 1.40 -0.47 2.74
CA SER A 28 2.37 0.49 2.20
C SER A 28 3.66 -0.19 1.75
N ALA A 29 4.21 -1.09 2.57
CA ALA A 29 5.39 -1.88 2.23
C ALA A 29 5.19 -2.69 0.94
N ASN A 30 3.98 -3.22 0.70
CA ASN A 30 3.65 -3.93 -0.53
C ASN A 30 3.78 -3.07 -1.80
N ARG A 31 3.46 -1.77 -1.71
CA ARG A 31 3.67 -0.81 -2.81
C ARG A 31 5.15 -0.48 -2.97
N TRP A 32 5.86 -0.25 -1.88
CA TRP A 32 7.31 0.00 -1.91
C TRP A 32 8.11 -1.16 -2.49
N GLU A 33 7.71 -2.41 -2.23
CA GLU A 33 8.32 -3.59 -2.87
C GLU A 33 8.14 -3.59 -4.41
N ARG A 34 7.12 -2.89 -4.94
CA ARG A 34 6.89 -2.75 -6.39
C ARG A 34 7.48 -1.48 -6.99
N GLU A 35 7.76 -0.47 -6.18
CA GLU A 35 8.20 0.85 -6.63
C GLU A 35 9.33 0.79 -7.68
N PRO A 36 10.43 0.03 -7.49
CA PRO A 36 11.53 0.03 -8.46
C PRO A 36 11.11 -0.48 -9.84
N THR A 37 10.16 -1.44 -9.86
CA THR A 37 9.63 -1.98 -11.11
C THR A 37 8.64 -1.01 -11.76
N LEU A 38 7.79 -0.35 -10.97
CA LEU A 38 6.86 0.66 -11.48
C LEU A 38 7.62 1.81 -12.14
N THR A 39 8.61 2.36 -11.44
CA THR A 39 9.46 3.46 -11.92
C THR A 39 10.17 3.07 -13.22
N LYS A 40 10.80 1.89 -13.29
CA LYS A 40 11.43 1.39 -14.51
C LYS A 40 10.48 1.28 -15.69
N LEU A 41 9.26 0.79 -15.49
CA LEU A 41 8.28 0.64 -16.57
C LEU A 41 7.77 2.00 -17.06
N ILE A 42 7.54 2.95 -16.14
CA ILE A 42 7.16 4.33 -16.48
C ILE A 42 8.26 5.00 -17.31
N GLU A 43 9.52 4.88 -16.90
CA GLU A 43 10.68 5.41 -17.64
C GLU A 43 10.84 4.80 -19.05
N GLN A 44 10.33 3.59 -19.26
CA GLN A 44 10.28 2.94 -20.58
C GLN A 44 9.11 3.42 -21.45
N GLY A 45 8.29 4.36 -20.97
CA GLY A 45 7.12 4.87 -21.68
C GLY A 45 5.91 3.93 -21.63
N ILE A 46 5.87 2.98 -20.68
CA ILE A 46 4.76 2.04 -20.53
C ILE A 46 3.70 2.64 -19.62
N THR A 47 2.47 2.75 -20.11
CA THR A 47 1.31 3.10 -19.28
C THR A 47 0.94 1.96 -18.35
N LEU A 48 0.83 2.25 -17.05
CA LEU A 48 0.45 1.30 -16.02
C LEU A 48 -0.99 1.50 -15.58
N ILE A 49 -1.78 0.42 -15.60
CA ILE A 49 -3.14 0.41 -15.04
C ILE A 49 -3.06 -0.25 -13.66
N CYS A 50 -3.23 0.55 -12.61
CA CYS A 50 -3.17 0.11 -11.23
C CYS A 50 -4.57 0.02 -10.62
N ASP A 51 -5.03 -1.20 -10.30
CA ASP A 51 -6.23 -1.41 -9.48
C ASP A 51 -5.86 -1.26 -8.00
N ARG A 52 -6.26 -0.12 -7.41
CA ARG A 52 -5.89 0.37 -6.07
C ARG A 52 -4.42 0.76 -5.94
N TYR A 53 -4.19 1.78 -5.13
CA TYR A 53 -2.86 2.32 -4.82
C TYR A 53 -2.89 3.06 -3.47
N SER A 54 -2.05 4.08 -3.27
CA SER A 54 -1.94 4.85 -2.02
C SER A 54 -3.27 5.36 -1.48
N PHE A 55 -4.15 5.92 -2.33
CA PHE A 55 -5.43 6.47 -1.87
C PHE A 55 -6.35 5.43 -1.22
N SER A 56 -6.38 4.19 -1.74
CA SER A 56 -7.13 3.12 -1.09
C SER A 56 -6.54 2.79 0.28
N GLY A 57 -5.20 2.69 0.39
CA GLY A 57 -4.54 2.45 1.68
C GLY A 57 -4.87 3.52 2.72
N VAL A 58 -4.82 4.79 2.34
CA VAL A 58 -5.14 5.91 3.24
C VAL A 58 -6.62 5.91 3.61
N ALA A 59 -7.53 5.81 2.65
CA ALA A 59 -8.97 5.90 2.92
C ALA A 59 -9.47 4.77 3.83
N PHE A 60 -9.05 3.52 3.59
CA PHE A 60 -9.48 2.38 4.39
C PHE A 60 -8.93 2.42 5.83
N SER A 61 -7.71 2.91 6.02
CA SER A 61 -7.12 3.01 7.35
C SER A 61 -7.61 4.23 8.12
N ALA A 62 -7.72 5.40 7.49
CA ALA A 62 -8.20 6.61 8.16
C ALA A 62 -9.69 6.56 8.53
N ALA A 63 -10.45 5.62 7.96
CA ALA A 63 -11.82 5.33 8.39
C ALA A 63 -11.90 4.58 9.73
N LYS A 64 -10.79 4.02 10.23
CA LYS A 64 -10.68 3.35 11.52
C LYS A 64 -10.25 4.35 12.60
N GLU A 65 -10.63 4.10 13.85
CA GLU A 65 -10.21 4.95 14.97
C GLU A 65 -8.70 4.83 15.23
N GLY A 66 -8.07 5.93 15.63
CA GLY A 66 -6.66 5.95 16.07
C GLY A 66 -5.61 6.11 14.97
N MET A 67 -6.00 6.35 13.71
CA MET A 67 -5.08 6.68 12.61
C MET A 67 -5.64 7.85 11.80
N ASP A 68 -5.04 9.04 11.93
CA ASP A 68 -5.46 10.18 11.12
C ASP A 68 -4.91 10.12 9.67
N ILE A 69 -5.52 10.90 8.78
CA ILE A 69 -5.15 10.94 7.36
C ILE A 69 -3.68 11.32 7.16
N SER A 70 -3.14 12.24 7.97
CA SER A 70 -1.75 12.69 7.85
C SER A 70 -0.79 11.55 8.21
N TRP A 71 -1.09 10.79 9.27
CA TRP A 71 -0.34 9.60 9.65
C TRP A 71 -0.39 8.54 8.54
N CYS A 72 -1.58 8.24 8.02
CA CYS A 72 -1.76 7.26 6.95
C CYS A 72 -1.05 7.64 5.64
N PHE A 73 -0.82 8.93 5.39
CA PHE A 73 -0.13 9.38 4.18
C PHE A 73 1.40 9.38 4.33
N GLN A 74 1.96 9.41 5.54
CA GLN A 74 3.41 9.42 5.73
C GLN A 74 4.13 8.25 5.04
N PRO A 75 3.69 6.98 5.18
CA PRO A 75 4.42 5.87 4.57
C PRO A 75 4.28 5.83 3.05
N GLU A 76 3.37 6.61 2.45
CA GLU A 76 3.19 6.70 1.00
C GLU A 76 4.14 7.72 0.33
N LYS A 77 4.79 8.58 1.11
CA LYS A 77 5.60 9.68 0.58
C LYS A 77 6.83 9.17 -0.16
N GLY A 78 6.89 9.44 -1.46
CA GLY A 78 8.00 9.08 -2.34
C GLY A 78 7.63 8.01 -3.37
N LEU A 79 6.48 7.35 -3.23
CA LEU A 79 5.95 6.50 -4.29
C LEU A 79 5.60 7.32 -5.55
N PRO A 80 5.73 6.76 -6.77
CA PRO A 80 5.31 7.39 -8.01
C PRO A 80 3.85 7.83 -7.94
N LYS A 81 3.60 9.10 -8.27
CA LYS A 81 2.26 9.66 -8.27
C LYS A 81 1.55 9.29 -9.58
N PRO A 82 0.28 8.84 -9.54
CA PRO A 82 -0.53 8.70 -10.75
C PRO A 82 -0.68 10.05 -11.48
N ASP A 83 -0.77 10.00 -12.81
CA ASP A 83 -0.96 11.16 -13.69
C ASP A 83 -2.32 11.86 -13.51
#